data_AF-A0A6P0Z440-F1
#
_entry.id   AF-A0A6P0Z440-F1
#
_cell.length_a   1.000
_cell.length_b   1.000
_cell.length_c   1.000
_cell.angle_alpha   90.00
_cell.angle_beta   90.00
_cell.angle_gamma   90.00
#
_symmetry.space_group_name_H-M   'P 1'
#
loop_
_entity.id
_entity.type
_entity.pdbx_description
1 polymer ?
#
loop_
_entity_poly.entity_id
_entity_poly.type
_entity_poly.pdbx_seq_one_letter_code
_entity_poly.pdbx_strand_id
1 'polypeptide(L)'
;MKFLGIDLGGNDTLNGLEGDDILIGGGGSDINNGGPGNDTADFNNIGAPVTAVLGQGVASYVPASGVTVVELLNSIENLTGSSNPDQLFGDSNANVLDGGDGNDLLAGGGGADVLLGNDGDDTLQGGGGNDVTNGGDGIDTADFTDIGFDVTADLTQGTATYVNAAGGTVVDSLVNIENLTGSANNDNLTGDEGDNLLAGAAGNDTIFGGDGDDVLRGDEIGDGTGVLFTVENLQPEGGLFFTPLWLGLQDGSFDVLTIGESARTGLERIAEDGVVSPISAEFVSEQLAVGGIDGTVFGNAGVPGPIDPGETAQLILDVDNPEVTRFFTWATMVIPSNDAFLAVPDDPQADPIFDAEGNFIGPVVIERFGSDVLDAGTEVNNELGVAFLNQTALDEGTPENGVVTAHPGFNGSEANPDGTPVNILGSTTAAGTIVDPVIGDFTVDNGNVPLLRITIDLLSNNGGADFLDGGLGSDRIEGGGGNDTLAGGLGDDTLYGGEGDDLLRGDLNLRDAQVNIDGGDDILFGGAGNDRIGGKSGNDELFGNEGDDQLFGDNGDDILSGVRCQRAFNA
;
A
#
# COMPACT_ATOMS: atom_id res chain seq x y z
N MET A 1 13.32 -33.60 -3.04
CA MET A 1 12.16 -33.34 -3.90
C MET A 1 11.34 -34.59 -4.16
N LYS A 2 10.37 -34.84 -3.28
CA LYS A 2 9.28 -35.77 -3.52
C LYS A 2 8.02 -34.92 -3.69
N PHE A 3 7.30 -35.13 -4.79
CA PHE A 3 6.04 -34.45 -5.04
C PHE A 3 4.94 -35.15 -4.24
N LEU A 4 4.22 -34.43 -3.39
CA LEU A 4 3.06 -34.91 -2.65
C LEU A 4 1.87 -33.98 -2.89
N GLY A 5 0.83 -34.53 -3.54
CA GLY A 5 -0.47 -33.87 -3.71
C GLY A 5 -0.83 -33.60 -5.17
N ILE A 6 -1.78 -34.38 -5.69
CA ILE A 6 -2.65 -33.96 -6.80
C ILE A 6 -4.01 -34.54 -6.40
N ASP A 7 -4.79 -33.81 -5.59
CA ASP A 7 -6.21 -34.14 -5.38
C ASP A 7 -7.11 -33.06 -6.01
N LEU A 8 -8.35 -33.47 -6.28
CA LEU A 8 -9.39 -32.78 -7.05
C LEU A 8 -10.43 -32.11 -6.12
N GLY A 9 -10.02 -31.70 -4.91
CA GLY A 9 -10.80 -30.94 -3.93
C GLY A 9 -11.06 -31.67 -2.59
N GLY A 10 -11.04 -30.95 -1.48
CA GLY A 10 -11.26 -31.49 -0.13
C GLY A 10 -10.54 -30.69 0.96
N ASN A 11 -10.74 -31.04 2.24
CA ASN A 11 -9.87 -30.57 3.32
C ASN A 11 -8.95 -31.73 3.69
N ASP A 12 -7.67 -31.60 3.38
CA ASP A 12 -6.70 -32.69 3.41
C ASP A 12 -5.57 -32.45 4.42
N THR A 13 -4.73 -33.47 4.60
CA THR A 13 -3.51 -33.37 5.41
C THR A 13 -2.36 -33.96 4.63
N LEU A 14 -1.50 -33.08 4.13
CA LEU A 14 -0.31 -33.43 3.39
C LEU A 14 0.85 -33.60 4.37
N ASN A 15 1.69 -34.61 4.14
CA ASN A 15 2.83 -34.94 4.98
C ASN A 15 4.06 -35.22 4.09
N GLY A 16 5.02 -34.31 4.05
CA GLY A 16 6.29 -34.44 3.31
C GLY A 16 7.14 -35.60 3.84
N LEU A 17 7.30 -35.63 5.17
CA LEU A 17 8.15 -36.53 5.97
C LEU A 17 9.59 -36.00 6.05
N GLU A 18 10.60 -36.83 5.79
CA GLU A 18 12.01 -36.40 5.81
C GLU A 18 12.48 -36.00 4.40
N GLY A 19 13.27 -34.94 4.34
CA GLY A 19 13.87 -34.41 3.12
C GLY A 19 13.08 -33.22 2.57
N ASP A 20 13.60 -32.61 1.50
CA ASP A 20 13.01 -31.42 0.89
C ASP A 20 11.81 -31.82 0.01
N ASP A 21 10.62 -31.36 0.37
CA ASP A 21 9.35 -31.74 -0.24
C ASP A 21 8.60 -30.54 -0.83
N ILE A 22 7.82 -30.79 -1.88
CA ILE A 22 6.88 -29.82 -2.46
C ILE A 22 5.47 -30.34 -2.19
N LEU A 23 4.67 -29.51 -1.50
CA LEU A 23 3.32 -29.81 -1.05
C LEU A 23 2.33 -28.97 -1.86
N ILE A 24 1.44 -29.66 -2.59
CA ILE A 24 0.42 -29.04 -3.44
C ILE A 24 -0.95 -29.51 -2.94
N GLY A 25 -1.63 -28.67 -2.17
CA GLY A 25 -2.93 -28.99 -1.56
C GLY A 25 -4.04 -29.21 -2.58
N GLY A 26 -4.12 -28.34 -3.59
CA GLY A 26 -5.22 -28.35 -4.55
C GLY A 26 -6.28 -27.34 -4.13
N GLY A 27 -7.52 -27.77 -3.92
CA GLY A 27 -8.58 -26.86 -3.46
C GLY A 27 -9.21 -27.34 -2.16
N GLY A 28 -9.53 -26.41 -1.27
CA GLY A 28 -10.11 -26.67 0.05
C GLY A 28 -9.08 -26.51 1.17
N SER A 29 -9.53 -26.52 2.43
CA SER A 29 -8.71 -26.08 3.56
C SER A 29 -7.80 -27.20 4.07
N ASP A 30 -6.53 -27.12 3.70
CA ASP A 30 -5.56 -28.20 3.91
C ASP A 30 -4.62 -27.96 5.09
N ILE A 31 -4.02 -29.04 5.59
CA ILE A 31 -2.90 -29.00 6.54
C ILE A 31 -1.65 -29.52 5.82
N ASN A 32 -0.74 -28.62 5.46
CA ASN A 32 0.54 -28.93 4.87
C ASN A 32 1.58 -29.12 5.96
N ASN A 33 2.11 -30.34 6.11
CA ASN A 33 3.19 -30.64 7.03
C ASN A 33 4.43 -31.03 6.22
N GLY A 34 5.41 -30.15 6.10
CA GLY A 34 6.67 -30.47 5.41
C GLY A 34 7.43 -31.57 6.17
N GLY A 35 7.79 -31.26 7.41
CA GLY A 35 8.52 -32.17 8.29
C GLY A 35 9.98 -31.72 8.39
N PRO A 36 10.94 -32.63 8.65
CA PRO A 36 12.35 -32.26 8.60
C PRO A 36 12.84 -32.13 7.15
N GLY A 37 13.18 -30.93 6.72
CA GLY A 37 13.62 -30.68 5.35
C GLY A 37 13.77 -29.19 5.07
N ASN A 38 13.95 -28.85 3.80
CA ASN A 38 13.60 -27.54 3.26
C ASN A 38 12.37 -27.73 2.37
N ASP A 39 11.20 -27.39 2.88
CA ASP A 39 9.91 -27.76 2.29
C ASP A 39 9.21 -26.54 1.66
N THR A 40 8.46 -26.77 0.58
CA THR A 40 7.76 -25.73 -0.19
C THR A 40 6.26 -26.00 -0.20
N ALA A 41 5.46 -24.99 0.12
CA ALA A 41 4.04 -24.97 -0.22
C ALA A 41 3.86 -24.31 -1.59
N ASP A 42 3.20 -25.00 -2.52
CA ASP A 42 3.10 -24.61 -3.92
C ASP A 42 1.63 -24.41 -4.32
N PHE A 43 1.32 -23.17 -4.68
CA PHE A 43 -0.02 -22.68 -5.02
C PHE A 43 -0.20 -22.39 -6.51
N ASN A 44 0.70 -22.86 -7.38
CA ASN A 44 0.64 -22.58 -8.83
C ASN A 44 -0.65 -23.05 -9.51
N ASN A 45 -1.36 -23.98 -8.89
CA ASN A 45 -2.61 -24.52 -9.41
C ASN A 45 -3.85 -23.77 -8.89
N ILE A 46 -3.67 -22.78 -8.02
CA ILE A 46 -4.74 -21.94 -7.50
C ILE A 46 -5.07 -20.88 -8.55
N GLY A 47 -6.34 -20.85 -8.98
CA GLY A 47 -6.81 -19.90 -9.99
C GLY A 47 -7.22 -18.54 -9.41
N ALA A 48 -6.62 -18.13 -8.30
CA ALA A 48 -6.96 -16.92 -7.57
C ALA A 48 -5.73 -16.39 -6.80
N PRO A 49 -5.70 -15.08 -6.48
CA PRO A 49 -4.72 -14.49 -5.56
C PRO A 49 -4.58 -15.27 -4.25
N VAL A 50 -3.34 -15.43 -3.82
CA VAL A 50 -2.90 -16.14 -2.62
C VAL A 50 -2.21 -15.15 -1.69
N THR A 51 -2.61 -15.16 -0.43
CA THR A 51 -1.87 -14.51 0.65
C THR A 51 -1.29 -15.59 1.55
N ALA A 52 0.04 -15.67 1.65
CA ALA A 52 0.73 -16.69 2.43
C ALA A 52 1.77 -16.08 3.36
N VAL A 53 1.77 -16.48 4.64
CA VAL A 53 2.65 -15.93 5.67
C VAL A 53 3.31 -17.08 6.44
N LEU A 54 4.60 -17.33 6.16
CA LEU A 54 5.35 -18.43 6.80
C LEU A 54 5.50 -18.23 8.31
N GLY A 55 5.77 -17.00 8.76
CA GLY A 55 5.90 -16.67 10.18
C GLY A 55 4.66 -17.00 11.02
N GLN A 56 3.49 -17.13 10.37
CA GLN A 56 2.23 -17.52 10.99
C GLN A 56 1.84 -18.97 10.70
N GLY A 57 2.44 -19.57 9.68
CA GLY A 57 2.10 -20.91 9.22
C GLY A 57 0.71 -20.97 8.59
N VAL A 58 0.33 -19.96 7.81
CA VAL A 58 -1.00 -19.88 7.16
C VAL A 58 -0.88 -19.38 5.73
N ALA A 59 -1.70 -19.92 4.83
CA ALA A 59 -2.02 -19.33 3.54
C ALA A 59 -3.53 -19.25 3.34
N SER A 60 -4.01 -18.28 2.56
CA SER A 60 -5.42 -18.14 2.23
C SER A 60 -5.62 -17.65 0.81
N TYR A 61 -6.69 -18.11 0.17
CA TYR A 61 -7.08 -17.71 -1.18
C TYR A 61 -8.57 -17.92 -1.40
N VAL A 62 -9.07 -17.33 -2.48
CA VAL A 62 -10.50 -17.28 -2.80
C VAL A 62 -10.72 -17.83 -4.21
N PRO A 63 -10.89 -19.15 -4.38
CA PRO A 63 -11.00 -19.75 -5.70
C PRO A 63 -12.38 -19.52 -6.35
N ALA A 64 -13.38 -19.08 -5.57
CA ALA A 64 -14.71 -18.73 -6.02
C ALA A 64 -15.36 -17.69 -5.08
N SER A 65 -16.38 -16.97 -5.58
CA SER A 65 -17.15 -16.01 -4.75
C SER A 65 -17.76 -16.70 -3.53
N GLY A 66 -17.61 -16.10 -2.35
CA GLY A 66 -18.13 -16.62 -1.07
C GLY A 66 -17.44 -17.92 -0.60
N VAL A 67 -16.25 -18.24 -1.10
CA VAL A 67 -15.48 -19.40 -0.64
C VAL A 67 -14.07 -18.94 -0.30
N THR A 68 -13.78 -18.84 0.99
CA THR A 68 -12.43 -18.61 1.50
C THR A 68 -11.81 -19.93 1.90
N VAL A 69 -10.63 -20.20 1.33
CA VAL A 69 -9.83 -21.37 1.65
C VAL A 69 -8.67 -20.94 2.52
N VAL A 70 -8.38 -21.73 3.55
CA VAL A 70 -7.29 -21.50 4.49
C VAL A 70 -6.47 -22.76 4.61
N GLU A 71 -5.17 -22.65 4.34
CA GLU A 71 -4.22 -23.73 4.49
C GLU A 71 -3.32 -23.48 5.71
N LEU A 72 -3.09 -24.53 6.51
CA LEU A 72 -2.14 -24.50 7.62
C LEU A 72 -0.78 -25.02 7.15
N LEU A 73 0.24 -24.17 7.25
CA LEU A 73 1.61 -24.45 6.85
C LEU A 73 2.47 -24.79 8.07
N ASN A 74 2.82 -26.05 8.21
CA ASN A 74 3.60 -26.56 9.35
C ASN A 74 4.95 -27.06 8.87
N SER A 75 6.03 -26.46 9.38
CA SER A 75 7.41 -26.78 8.94
C SER A 75 7.52 -26.66 7.42
N ILE A 76 7.19 -25.47 6.93
CA ILE A 76 7.34 -25.07 5.53
C ILE A 76 8.28 -23.87 5.55
N GLU A 77 9.28 -23.89 4.69
CA GLU A 77 10.31 -22.86 4.63
C GLU A 77 10.22 -22.00 3.36
N ASN A 78 9.44 -22.42 2.36
CA ASN A 78 9.37 -21.76 1.05
C ASN A 78 7.93 -21.69 0.55
N LEU A 79 7.66 -20.70 -0.29
CA LEU A 79 6.37 -20.47 -0.92
C LEU A 79 6.53 -20.37 -2.43
N THR A 80 5.57 -20.94 -3.16
CA THR A 80 5.35 -20.61 -4.56
C THR A 80 3.90 -20.16 -4.73
N GLY A 81 3.70 -18.97 -5.27
CA GLY A 81 2.40 -18.38 -5.54
C GLY A 81 1.68 -19.04 -6.71
N SER A 82 0.67 -18.32 -7.19
CA SER A 82 -0.27 -18.64 -8.24
C SER A 82 0.12 -17.94 -9.55
N SER A 83 -0.84 -17.80 -10.46
CA SER A 83 -0.68 -17.01 -11.69
C SER A 83 -1.47 -15.70 -11.63
N ASN A 84 -1.69 -15.17 -10.42
CA ASN A 84 -2.46 -13.96 -10.14
C ASN A 84 -1.66 -13.12 -9.14
N PRO A 85 -1.97 -11.81 -8.98
CA PRO A 85 -1.31 -10.95 -8.00
C PRO A 85 -1.37 -11.53 -6.57
N ASP A 86 -0.25 -12.01 -6.08
CA ASP A 86 -0.10 -12.70 -4.82
C ASP A 86 0.61 -11.85 -3.77
N GLN A 87 0.50 -12.26 -2.51
CA GLN A 87 1.25 -11.67 -1.40
C GLN A 87 1.92 -12.77 -0.60
N LEU A 88 3.24 -12.87 -0.72
CA LEU A 88 4.03 -13.95 -0.13
C LEU A 88 5.02 -13.38 0.89
N PHE A 89 4.86 -13.79 2.14
CA PHE A 89 5.66 -13.31 3.27
C PHE A 89 6.44 -14.46 3.89
N GLY A 90 7.76 -14.28 3.97
CA GLY A 90 8.70 -15.18 4.63
C GLY A 90 8.61 -15.14 6.16
N ASP A 91 9.68 -15.62 6.79
CA ASP A 91 9.84 -15.59 8.23
C ASP A 91 11.22 -15.05 8.63
N SER A 92 11.78 -15.50 9.76
CA SER A 92 13.12 -15.08 10.21
C SER A 92 14.24 -16.02 9.75
N ASN A 93 13.91 -17.03 8.94
CA ASN A 93 14.84 -17.99 8.38
C ASN A 93 15.08 -17.69 6.90
N ALA A 94 16.07 -18.35 6.30
CA ALA A 94 16.28 -18.26 4.86
C ALA A 94 15.12 -18.95 4.11
N ASN A 95 14.39 -18.17 3.31
CA ASN A 95 13.25 -18.60 2.52
C ASN A 95 13.54 -18.49 1.01
N VAL A 96 12.82 -19.28 0.23
CA VAL A 96 12.63 -19.06 -1.21
C VAL A 96 11.17 -18.70 -1.45
N LEU A 97 10.93 -17.50 -1.96
CA LEU A 97 9.61 -17.00 -2.33
C LEU A 97 9.58 -16.85 -3.85
N ASP A 98 8.62 -17.50 -4.47
CA ASP A 98 8.43 -17.53 -5.92
C ASP A 98 7.02 -17.02 -6.22
N GLY A 99 6.90 -15.81 -6.75
CA GLY A 99 5.63 -15.11 -6.98
C GLY A 99 4.77 -15.84 -8.00
N GLY A 100 5.30 -15.98 -9.21
CA GLY A 100 4.67 -16.72 -10.29
C GLY A 100 4.36 -15.79 -11.44
N ASP A 101 3.18 -15.91 -12.04
CA ASP A 101 2.71 -14.85 -12.94
C ASP A 101 1.84 -13.89 -12.11
N GLY A 102 1.85 -12.59 -12.41
CA GLY A 102 1.05 -11.61 -11.67
C GLY A 102 1.92 -10.48 -11.15
N ASN A 103 1.28 -9.43 -10.63
CA ASN A 103 2.00 -8.35 -9.96
C ASN A 103 2.03 -8.68 -8.48
N ASP A 104 3.12 -9.25 -8.01
CA ASP A 104 3.21 -9.87 -6.71
C ASP A 104 3.92 -8.97 -5.70
N LEU A 105 3.53 -9.11 -4.42
CA LEU A 105 4.25 -8.54 -3.29
C LEU A 105 4.99 -9.66 -2.54
N LEU A 106 6.32 -9.63 -2.59
CA LEU A 106 7.17 -10.61 -1.92
C LEU A 106 7.99 -9.93 -0.83
N ALA A 107 7.88 -10.44 0.40
CA ALA A 107 8.68 -9.96 1.52
C ALA A 107 9.43 -11.11 2.20
N GLY A 108 10.75 -11.13 2.11
CA GLY A 108 11.62 -12.17 2.68
C GLY A 108 11.59 -12.20 4.21
N GLY A 109 11.50 -11.03 4.85
CA GLY A 109 11.48 -10.89 6.30
C GLY A 109 12.90 -10.76 6.86
N GLY A 110 13.42 -11.78 7.53
CA GLY A 110 14.83 -11.80 7.90
C GLY A 110 15.43 -13.14 7.57
N GLY A 111 16.71 -13.21 7.21
CA GLY A 111 17.21 -14.46 6.66
C GLY A 111 18.35 -14.23 5.71
N ALA A 112 18.35 -15.00 4.63
CA ALA A 112 19.20 -14.81 3.47
C ALA A 112 18.39 -15.43 2.34
N ASP A 113 17.52 -14.60 1.80
CA ASP A 113 16.32 -15.00 1.11
C ASP A 113 16.52 -14.96 -0.40
N VAL A 114 15.70 -15.72 -1.12
CA VAL A 114 15.63 -15.69 -2.58
C VAL A 114 14.21 -15.34 -2.96
N LEU A 115 14.03 -14.16 -3.54
CA LEU A 115 12.75 -13.66 -4.02
C LEU A 115 12.76 -13.69 -5.54
N LEU A 116 11.80 -14.39 -6.14
CA LEU A 116 11.62 -14.51 -7.58
C LEU A 116 10.24 -13.95 -7.92
N GLY A 117 10.16 -12.81 -8.60
CA GLY A 117 8.90 -12.25 -9.07
C GLY A 117 8.31 -13.06 -10.23
N ASN A 118 9.14 -13.24 -11.26
CA ASN A 118 8.87 -13.81 -12.58
C ASN A 118 8.10 -12.89 -13.53
N ASP A 119 6.88 -13.22 -13.94
CA ASP A 119 6.17 -12.46 -14.99
C ASP A 119 5.20 -11.47 -14.33
N GLY A 120 5.39 -10.16 -14.52
CA GLY A 120 4.51 -9.13 -13.97
C GLY A 120 5.29 -7.98 -13.34
N ASP A 121 4.60 -6.95 -12.87
CA ASP A 121 5.25 -5.81 -12.21
C ASP A 121 5.29 -6.07 -10.70
N ASP A 122 6.42 -6.57 -10.20
CA ASP A 122 6.54 -7.09 -8.83
C ASP A 122 7.15 -6.08 -7.85
N THR A 123 6.78 -6.19 -6.57
CA THR A 123 7.40 -5.45 -5.47
C THR A 123 8.10 -6.42 -4.52
N LEU A 124 9.41 -6.24 -4.35
CA LEU A 124 10.31 -7.21 -3.71
C LEU A 124 11.05 -6.57 -2.53
N GLN A 125 10.69 -6.99 -1.32
CA GLN A 125 11.32 -6.59 -0.06
C GLN A 125 12.19 -7.74 0.46
N GLY A 126 13.52 -7.66 0.30
CA GLY A 126 14.44 -8.68 0.83
C GLY A 126 14.40 -8.76 2.36
N GLY A 127 14.32 -7.61 3.01
CA GLY A 127 14.32 -7.48 4.46
C GLY A 127 15.72 -7.61 5.03
N GLY A 128 15.87 -8.28 6.18
CA GLY A 128 17.16 -8.38 6.86
C GLY A 128 17.94 -9.62 6.48
N GLY A 129 18.87 -9.56 5.55
CA GLY A 129 19.56 -10.76 5.10
C GLY A 129 20.51 -10.44 3.97
N ASN A 130 21.42 -11.34 3.60
CA ASN A 130 22.08 -11.14 2.30
C ASN A 130 21.20 -11.82 1.26
N ASP A 131 20.36 -11.03 0.61
CA ASP A 131 19.25 -11.54 -0.16
C ASP A 131 19.54 -11.53 -1.67
N VAL A 132 18.79 -12.34 -2.41
CA VAL A 132 18.77 -12.33 -3.88
C VAL A 132 17.36 -11.99 -4.30
N THR A 133 17.17 -10.77 -4.82
CA THR A 133 15.92 -10.36 -5.43
C THR A 133 16.06 -10.42 -6.94
N ASN A 134 15.16 -11.15 -7.58
CA ASN A 134 15.06 -11.24 -9.03
C ASN A 134 13.64 -10.90 -9.44
N GLY A 135 13.44 -9.73 -10.05
CA GLY A 135 12.14 -9.29 -10.55
C GLY A 135 11.67 -10.22 -11.65
N GLY A 136 12.19 -10.07 -12.86
CA GLY A 136 11.96 -11.03 -13.93
C GLY A 136 11.59 -10.32 -15.21
N ASP A 137 10.46 -10.70 -15.79
CA ASP A 137 9.88 -10.04 -16.95
C ASP A 137 8.77 -9.07 -16.46
N GLY A 138 9.00 -7.77 -16.54
CA GLY A 138 8.05 -6.77 -16.06
C GLY A 138 8.73 -5.44 -15.79
N ILE A 139 8.09 -4.59 -14.99
CA ILE A 139 8.70 -3.43 -14.34
C ILE A 139 8.72 -3.70 -12.84
N ASP A 140 9.87 -4.11 -12.33
CA ASP A 140 10.00 -4.62 -10.97
C ASP A 140 10.65 -3.61 -10.03
N THR A 141 10.18 -3.58 -8.78
CA THR A 141 10.64 -2.65 -7.75
C THR A 141 11.31 -3.39 -6.60
N ALA A 142 12.58 -3.07 -6.34
CA ALA A 142 13.21 -3.43 -5.07
C ALA A 142 12.89 -2.35 -4.03
N ASP A 143 12.21 -2.75 -2.96
CA ASP A 143 11.68 -1.87 -1.92
C ASP A 143 12.43 -2.09 -0.61
N PHE A 144 13.00 -1.01 -0.08
CA PHE A 144 13.79 -0.98 1.17
C PHE A 144 13.11 -0.19 2.29
N THR A 145 11.82 0.09 2.19
CA THR A 145 11.06 0.85 3.20
C THR A 145 11.06 0.18 4.58
N ASP A 146 11.26 -1.14 4.65
CA ASP A 146 11.36 -1.92 5.88
C ASP A 146 12.76 -1.87 6.54
N ILE A 147 13.75 -1.31 5.84
CA ILE A 147 15.12 -1.18 6.33
C ILE A 147 15.24 0.06 7.23
N GLY A 148 15.53 -0.15 8.52
CA GLY A 148 15.68 0.93 9.49
C GLY A 148 17.00 1.72 9.43
N PHE A 149 17.71 1.73 8.30
CA PHE A 149 19.04 2.35 8.14
C PHE A 149 19.25 2.88 6.71
N ASP A 150 20.21 3.81 6.54
CA ASP A 150 20.71 4.25 5.24
C ASP A 150 21.01 3.06 4.28
N VAL A 151 20.48 3.14 3.07
CA VAL A 151 20.60 2.19 1.97
C VAL A 151 21.45 2.80 0.86
N THR A 152 22.33 1.99 0.27
CA THR A 152 23.01 2.31 -0.98
C THR A 152 22.69 1.25 -2.00
N ALA A 153 21.88 1.58 -3.02
CA ALA A 153 21.43 0.68 -4.07
C ALA A 153 21.84 1.20 -5.45
N ASP A 154 22.31 0.31 -6.31
CA ASP A 154 22.83 0.65 -7.64
C ASP A 154 22.45 -0.45 -8.64
N LEU A 155 21.55 -0.12 -9.58
CA LEU A 155 21.04 -1.02 -10.60
C LEU A 155 22.12 -1.40 -11.62
N THR A 156 23.06 -0.50 -11.94
CA THR A 156 24.20 -0.80 -12.83
C THR A 156 25.13 -1.87 -12.25
N GLN A 157 25.21 -1.93 -10.91
CA GLN A 157 25.98 -2.95 -10.19
C GLN A 157 25.14 -4.18 -9.84
N GLY A 158 23.81 -4.06 -9.85
CA GLY A 158 22.88 -5.09 -9.40
C GLY A 158 23.03 -5.40 -7.92
N THR A 159 23.23 -4.37 -7.08
CA THR A 159 23.46 -4.57 -5.64
C THR A 159 22.84 -3.48 -4.77
N ALA A 160 22.37 -3.87 -3.59
CA ALA A 160 22.05 -2.96 -2.49
C ALA A 160 22.88 -3.28 -1.25
N THR A 161 23.22 -2.27 -0.45
CA THR A 161 23.97 -2.42 0.79
C THR A 161 23.45 -1.51 1.88
N TYR A 162 23.37 -2.04 3.10
CA TYR A 162 23.01 -1.30 4.30
C TYR A 162 23.68 -1.92 5.53
N VAL A 163 23.48 -1.30 6.68
CA VAL A 163 23.97 -1.82 7.96
C VAL A 163 22.83 -2.44 8.75
N ASN A 164 23.02 -3.64 9.29
CA ASN A 164 22.04 -4.21 10.20
C ASN A 164 22.16 -3.65 11.61
N ALA A 165 21.17 -3.95 12.46
CA ALA A 165 21.15 -3.51 13.87
C ALA A 165 22.37 -3.97 14.72
N ALA A 166 23.10 -5.00 14.27
CA ALA A 166 24.34 -5.45 14.91
C ALA A 166 25.60 -4.71 14.39
N GLY A 167 25.46 -3.79 13.45
CA GLY A 167 26.53 -3.05 12.79
C GLY A 167 27.32 -3.87 11.76
N GLY A 168 26.75 -4.98 11.28
CA GLY A 168 27.29 -5.74 10.16
C GLY A 168 26.80 -5.14 8.83
N THR A 169 27.65 -5.21 7.81
CA THR A 169 27.23 -4.88 6.44
C THR A 169 26.42 -6.02 5.87
N VAL A 170 25.28 -5.67 5.30
CA VAL A 170 24.41 -6.52 4.53
C VAL A 170 24.56 -6.15 3.06
N VAL A 171 24.50 -7.15 2.18
CA VAL A 171 24.69 -6.98 0.74
C VAL A 171 23.70 -7.87 0.00
N ASP A 172 22.79 -7.22 -0.71
CA ASP A 172 21.78 -7.87 -1.52
C ASP A 172 22.19 -7.85 -2.99
N SER A 173 21.76 -8.87 -3.71
CA SER A 173 21.91 -9.00 -5.15
C SER A 173 20.58 -8.66 -5.81
N LEU A 174 20.58 -7.63 -6.65
CA LEU A 174 19.42 -7.20 -7.43
C LEU A 174 19.59 -7.70 -8.86
N VAL A 175 18.58 -8.37 -9.40
CA VAL A 175 18.60 -8.96 -10.75
C VAL A 175 17.29 -8.63 -11.45
N ASN A 176 17.34 -8.09 -12.68
CA ASN A 176 16.14 -7.69 -13.42
C ASN A 176 15.22 -6.83 -12.53
N ILE A 177 15.75 -5.72 -12.04
CA ILE A 177 15.02 -4.74 -11.23
C ILE A 177 15.16 -3.42 -11.96
N GLU A 178 14.05 -2.76 -12.23
CA GLU A 178 13.99 -1.49 -12.94
C GLU A 178 13.83 -0.31 -11.99
N ASN A 179 13.24 -0.53 -10.80
CA ASN A 179 12.90 0.54 -9.87
C ASN A 179 13.46 0.31 -8.45
N LEU A 180 13.68 1.41 -7.74
CA LEU A 180 14.17 1.40 -6.35
C LEU A 180 13.29 2.29 -5.47
N THR A 181 12.90 1.78 -4.31
CA THR A 181 12.35 2.59 -3.21
C THR A 181 13.28 2.51 -2.00
N GLY A 182 13.72 3.66 -1.51
CA GLY A 182 14.58 3.83 -0.36
C GLY A 182 13.91 3.49 0.98
N SER A 183 14.71 3.62 2.03
CA SER A 183 14.29 3.58 3.42
C SER A 183 13.82 4.95 3.90
N ALA A 184 13.33 5.04 5.13
CA ALA A 184 13.07 6.34 5.78
C ALA A 184 14.35 7.03 6.33
N ASN A 185 15.52 6.80 5.70
CA ASN A 185 16.81 7.37 6.12
C ASN A 185 17.55 7.98 4.93
N ASN A 186 18.85 8.31 5.08
CA ASN A 186 19.57 9.04 4.04
C ASN A 186 20.18 8.06 3.05
N ASP A 187 19.58 7.95 1.89
CA ASP A 187 19.85 6.90 0.93
C ASP A 187 20.68 7.38 -0.25
N ASN A 188 21.28 6.42 -0.94
CA ASN A 188 22.02 6.65 -2.17
C ASN A 188 21.54 5.65 -3.22
N LEU A 189 20.69 6.13 -4.12
CA LEU A 189 20.03 5.33 -5.15
C LEU A 189 20.61 5.68 -6.52
N THR A 190 20.84 4.67 -7.34
CA THR A 190 21.38 4.84 -8.70
C THR A 190 20.65 3.90 -9.65
N GLY A 191 19.99 4.48 -10.65
CA GLY A 191 19.36 3.77 -11.75
C GLY A 191 20.38 3.24 -12.77
N ASP A 192 19.91 2.87 -13.96
CA ASP A 192 20.73 2.24 -15.00
C ASP A 192 20.62 2.91 -16.38
N GLU A 193 20.47 2.11 -17.46
CA GLU A 193 20.34 2.63 -18.83
C GLU A 193 18.86 2.60 -19.31
N GLY A 194 17.94 2.10 -18.47
CA GLY A 194 16.51 2.04 -18.74
C GLY A 194 15.74 3.15 -18.01
N ASP A 195 14.45 3.27 -18.33
CA ASP A 195 13.56 4.23 -17.67
C ASP A 195 13.26 3.74 -16.25
N ASN A 196 13.80 4.40 -15.22
CA ASN A 196 13.69 3.99 -13.82
C ASN A 196 12.75 4.89 -13.01
N LEU A 197 12.01 4.29 -12.06
CA LEU A 197 11.39 5.01 -10.94
C LEU A 197 12.27 4.85 -9.70
N LEU A 198 12.81 5.97 -9.20
CA LEU A 198 13.67 6.02 -8.03
C LEU A 198 13.04 6.92 -6.97
N ALA A 199 12.64 6.35 -5.84
CA ALA A 199 12.05 7.08 -4.72
C ALA A 199 12.96 7.02 -3.49
N GLY A 200 13.42 8.16 -2.98
CA GLY A 200 14.24 8.26 -1.76
C GLY A 200 13.46 7.96 -0.48
N ALA A 201 12.17 8.30 -0.47
CA ALA A 201 11.32 8.32 0.72
C ALA A 201 11.80 9.38 1.71
N ALA A 202 11.56 9.24 3.01
CA ALA A 202 11.98 10.29 3.95
C ALA A 202 13.50 10.24 4.19
N GLY A 203 14.20 11.36 4.13
CA GLY A 203 15.65 11.36 4.40
C GLY A 203 16.35 12.44 3.61
N ASN A 204 17.67 12.62 3.76
CA ASN A 204 18.44 13.46 2.84
C ASN A 204 19.10 12.55 1.81
N ASP A 205 18.48 12.41 0.67
CA ASP A 205 18.78 11.37 -0.29
C ASP A 205 19.69 11.87 -1.41
N THR A 206 20.38 10.93 -2.02
CA THR A 206 21.18 11.16 -3.22
C THR A 206 20.69 10.18 -4.29
N ILE A 207 20.11 10.71 -5.36
CA ILE A 207 19.49 9.91 -6.41
C ILE A 207 20.11 10.29 -7.75
N PHE A 208 20.54 9.27 -8.50
CA PHE A 208 21.02 9.40 -9.87
C PHE A 208 20.16 8.54 -10.79
N GLY A 209 19.50 9.14 -11.78
CA GLY A 209 18.66 8.44 -12.76
C GLY A 209 19.51 7.54 -13.65
N GLY A 210 20.35 8.14 -14.48
CA GLY A 210 21.27 7.40 -15.34
C GLY A 210 21.10 7.81 -16.80
N ASP A 211 20.94 6.83 -17.68
CA ASP A 211 20.39 7.07 -19.01
C ASP A 211 18.95 6.52 -19.02
N GLY A 212 18.00 7.14 -19.71
CA GLY A 212 16.59 6.71 -19.70
C GLY A 212 15.67 7.90 -19.49
N ASP A 213 14.38 7.77 -19.76
CA ASP A 213 13.40 8.78 -19.35
C ASP A 213 12.95 8.46 -17.91
N ASP A 214 13.65 8.99 -16.90
CA ASP A 214 13.52 8.57 -15.51
C ASP A 214 12.48 9.37 -14.70
N VAL A 215 12.01 8.79 -13.59
CA VAL A 215 11.23 9.49 -12.55
C VAL A 215 11.99 9.40 -11.22
N LEU A 216 12.49 10.54 -10.74
CA LEU A 216 13.20 10.66 -9.48
C LEU A 216 12.35 11.43 -8.47
N ARG A 217 12.17 10.86 -7.28
CA ARG A 217 11.49 11.48 -6.15
C ARG A 217 12.40 11.48 -4.94
N GLY A 218 12.73 12.65 -4.39
CA GLY A 218 13.51 12.80 -3.17
C GLY A 218 12.69 12.25 -2.02
N ASP A 219 11.69 13.02 -1.58
CA ASP A 219 10.67 12.52 -0.67
C ASP A 219 9.49 11.82 -1.37
N GLU A 220 8.76 11.01 -0.61
CA GLU A 220 7.65 10.11 -1.03
C GLU A 220 6.41 10.83 -1.60
N ILE A 221 6.52 12.06 -2.09
CA ILE A 221 5.41 12.75 -2.72
C ILE A 221 5.81 13.09 -4.15
N GLY A 222 5.03 12.52 -5.08
CA GLY A 222 4.88 12.91 -6.48
C GLY A 222 4.82 14.43 -6.73
N ASP A 223 4.42 14.85 -7.93
CA ASP A 223 3.68 16.13 -8.05
C ASP A 223 2.30 16.09 -7.38
N GLY A 224 1.90 14.94 -6.84
CA GLY A 224 0.68 14.78 -6.10
C GLY A 224 0.70 15.45 -4.73
N THR A 225 -0.45 15.39 -4.04
CA THR A 225 -0.54 15.81 -2.64
C THR A 225 -0.45 14.60 -1.74
N GLY A 226 0.67 14.45 -1.01
CA GLY A 226 0.85 13.36 -0.05
C GLY A 226 -0.14 13.46 1.11
N VAL A 227 -0.95 12.42 1.29
CA VAL A 227 -1.94 12.34 2.35
C VAL A 227 -1.62 11.17 3.26
N LEU A 228 -1.42 11.47 4.55
CA LEU A 228 -1.22 10.46 5.59
C LEU A 228 -2.56 10.03 6.18
N PHE A 229 -2.89 8.76 5.99
CA PHE A 229 -3.97 8.09 6.70
C PHE A 229 -3.44 7.47 7.98
N THR A 230 -4.04 7.81 9.11
CA THR A 230 -3.79 7.19 10.41
C THR A 230 -5.08 6.58 10.92
N VAL A 231 -5.12 5.26 11.02
CA VAL A 231 -6.28 4.48 11.48
C VAL A 231 -6.01 4.00 12.89
N GLU A 232 -6.88 4.36 13.85
CA GLU A 232 -6.82 3.92 15.24
C GLU A 232 -8.02 3.02 15.56
N ASN A 233 -7.75 1.80 16.03
CA ASN A 233 -8.77 0.99 16.69
C ASN A 233 -8.92 1.48 18.14
N LEU A 234 -10.05 2.12 18.45
CA LEU A 234 -10.30 2.74 19.75
C LEU A 234 -10.82 1.74 20.81
N GLN A 235 -10.95 0.46 20.47
CA GLN A 235 -11.40 -0.57 21.40
C GLN A 235 -10.35 -0.86 22.48
N PRO A 236 -10.77 -1.11 23.74
CA PRO A 236 -9.86 -1.60 24.76
C PRO A 236 -9.39 -3.02 24.45
N GLU A 237 -8.28 -3.44 25.06
CA GLU A 237 -7.83 -4.83 25.05
C GLU A 237 -9.00 -5.79 25.41
N GLY A 238 -9.24 -6.78 24.55
CA GLY A 238 -10.39 -7.70 24.64
C GLY A 238 -11.66 -7.22 23.94
N GLY A 239 -11.64 -6.08 23.24
CA GLY A 239 -12.71 -5.57 22.39
C GLY A 239 -12.68 -6.10 20.95
N LEU A 240 -13.31 -5.36 20.04
CA LEU A 240 -13.43 -5.74 18.63
C LEU A 240 -12.16 -5.44 17.83
N PHE A 241 -11.95 -6.23 16.79
CA PHE A 241 -10.87 -6.08 15.82
C PHE A 241 -11.46 -5.55 14.51
N PHE A 242 -10.61 -4.98 13.66
CA PHE A 242 -10.98 -4.56 12.31
C PHE A 242 -10.06 -5.23 11.31
N THR A 243 -10.55 -5.80 10.22
CA THR A 243 -9.65 -6.32 9.15
C THR A 243 -8.80 -5.20 8.57
N PRO A 244 -7.78 -5.49 7.73
CA PRO A 244 -7.14 -4.44 6.96
C PRO A 244 -8.20 -3.51 6.36
N LEU A 245 -7.99 -2.22 6.53
CA LEU A 245 -8.96 -1.21 6.09
C LEU A 245 -8.65 -0.91 4.63
N TRP A 246 -9.59 -1.28 3.76
CA TRP A 246 -9.54 -0.83 2.37
C TRP A 246 -9.96 0.62 2.30
N LEU A 247 -9.23 1.42 1.53
CA LEU A 247 -9.57 2.79 1.25
C LEU A 247 -9.30 3.18 -0.20
N GLY A 248 -9.94 4.26 -0.65
CA GLY A 248 -9.70 4.85 -1.95
C GLY A 248 -10.08 6.33 -2.02
N LEU A 249 -9.46 7.02 -2.97
CA LEU A 249 -9.68 8.42 -3.33
C LEU A 249 -10.30 8.51 -4.71
N GLN A 250 -11.49 9.09 -4.78
CA GLN A 250 -12.37 9.00 -5.94
C GLN A 250 -13.00 10.33 -6.33
N ASP A 251 -13.62 10.35 -7.51
CA ASP A 251 -14.33 11.51 -8.07
C ASP A 251 -15.75 11.72 -7.51
N GLY A 252 -16.21 10.83 -6.64
CA GLY A 252 -17.53 10.85 -6.02
C GLY A 252 -18.58 10.10 -6.83
N SER A 253 -18.16 9.22 -7.76
CA SER A 253 -19.04 8.33 -8.53
C SER A 253 -19.04 6.88 -8.05
N PHE A 254 -17.99 6.42 -7.37
CA PHE A 254 -17.90 5.08 -6.82
C PHE A 254 -18.70 4.97 -5.53
N ASP A 255 -19.74 4.15 -5.58
CA ASP A 255 -20.62 3.90 -4.44
C ASP A 255 -20.25 2.58 -3.76
N VAL A 256 -19.81 2.66 -2.50
CA VAL A 256 -19.46 1.47 -1.70
C VAL A 256 -20.71 0.75 -1.23
N LEU A 257 -21.78 1.47 -0.89
CA LEU A 257 -23.00 0.85 -0.40
C LEU A 257 -24.19 1.78 -0.58
N THR A 258 -25.35 1.17 -0.81
CA THR A 258 -26.64 1.84 -0.63
C THR A 258 -27.45 1.07 0.42
N ILE A 259 -27.88 1.74 1.49
CA ILE A 259 -28.66 1.09 2.56
C ILE A 259 -30.02 0.64 2.00
N GLY A 260 -30.34 -0.63 2.22
CA GLY A 260 -31.55 -1.27 1.69
C GLY A 260 -31.41 -1.85 0.29
N GLU A 261 -30.22 -1.81 -0.31
CA GLU A 261 -29.86 -2.54 -1.53
C GLU A 261 -28.85 -3.66 -1.21
N SER A 262 -28.65 -4.59 -2.14
CA SER A 262 -27.68 -5.68 -1.95
C SER A 262 -26.26 -5.12 -1.91
N ALA A 263 -25.42 -5.69 -1.04
CA ALA A 263 -24.00 -5.39 -1.06
C ALA A 263 -23.41 -5.70 -2.43
N ARG A 264 -22.50 -4.83 -2.88
CA ARG A 264 -21.64 -5.07 -4.04
C ARG A 264 -20.66 -6.20 -3.73
N THR A 265 -20.23 -6.92 -4.77
CA THR A 265 -19.43 -8.15 -4.60
C THR A 265 -18.13 -7.89 -3.82
N GLY A 266 -17.42 -6.79 -4.08
CA GLY A 266 -16.24 -6.47 -3.26
C GLY A 266 -16.53 -6.12 -1.81
N LEU A 267 -17.66 -5.47 -1.52
CA LEU A 267 -18.05 -5.16 -0.12
C LEU A 267 -18.47 -6.42 0.64
N GLU A 268 -19.18 -7.34 -0.02
CA GLU A 268 -19.50 -8.67 0.50
C GLU A 268 -18.21 -9.38 0.95
N ARG A 269 -17.15 -9.34 0.13
CA ARG A 269 -15.87 -9.98 0.49
C ARG A 269 -15.12 -9.32 1.63
N ILE A 270 -15.23 -8.00 1.77
CA ILE A 270 -14.74 -7.32 2.99
C ILE A 270 -15.55 -7.79 4.19
N ALA A 271 -16.88 -7.71 4.12
CA ALA A 271 -17.76 -7.98 5.24
C ALA A 271 -17.66 -9.43 5.75
N GLU A 272 -17.44 -10.39 4.85
CA GLU A 272 -17.39 -11.82 5.19
C GLU A 272 -16.00 -12.33 5.54
N ASP A 273 -14.99 -11.89 4.78
CA ASP A 273 -13.66 -12.50 4.82
C ASP A 273 -12.54 -11.51 5.18
N GLY A 274 -12.84 -10.21 5.23
CA GLY A 274 -11.83 -9.16 5.33
C GLY A 274 -10.96 -9.00 4.09
N VAL A 275 -11.35 -9.60 2.97
CA VAL A 275 -10.54 -9.61 1.74
C VAL A 275 -10.85 -8.36 0.91
N VAL A 276 -9.81 -7.57 0.64
CA VAL A 276 -9.93 -6.26 0.00
C VAL A 276 -9.73 -6.29 -1.53
N SER A 277 -9.06 -7.30 -2.07
CA SER A 277 -8.70 -7.33 -3.50
C SER A 277 -9.90 -7.22 -4.46
N PRO A 278 -11.10 -7.79 -4.18
CA PRO A 278 -12.24 -7.65 -5.09
C PRO A 278 -12.81 -6.23 -5.12
N ILE A 279 -12.85 -5.52 -3.99
CA ILE A 279 -13.33 -4.12 -3.97
C ILE A 279 -12.32 -3.20 -4.66
N SER A 280 -11.02 -3.44 -4.50
CA SER A 280 -9.95 -2.77 -5.23
C SER A 280 -10.13 -2.93 -6.74
N ALA A 281 -10.33 -4.16 -7.21
CA ALA A 281 -10.53 -4.43 -8.64
C ALA A 281 -11.76 -3.70 -9.21
N GLU A 282 -12.87 -3.68 -8.47
CA GLU A 282 -14.06 -2.93 -8.87
C GLU A 282 -13.80 -1.42 -8.88
N PHE A 283 -13.15 -0.89 -7.83
CA PHE A 283 -12.77 0.51 -7.72
C PHE A 283 -11.91 0.98 -8.89
N VAL A 284 -10.81 0.29 -9.15
CA VAL A 284 -9.92 0.57 -10.27
C VAL A 284 -10.69 0.55 -11.59
N SER A 285 -11.57 -0.43 -11.79
CA SER A 285 -12.35 -0.56 -13.03
C SER A 285 -13.31 0.61 -13.28
N GLU A 286 -13.85 1.21 -12.22
CA GLU A 286 -14.81 2.32 -12.28
C GLU A 286 -14.11 3.70 -12.26
N GLN A 287 -12.94 3.80 -11.62
CA GLN A 287 -12.19 5.04 -11.46
C GLN A 287 -11.03 5.22 -12.47
N LEU A 288 -10.80 4.25 -13.38
CA LEU A 288 -9.71 4.29 -14.35
C LEU A 288 -9.67 5.59 -15.19
N ALA A 289 -10.84 6.16 -15.51
CA ALA A 289 -10.93 7.36 -16.35
C ALA A 289 -10.50 8.65 -15.64
N VAL A 290 -10.41 8.63 -14.31
CA VAL A 290 -10.14 9.78 -13.46
C VAL A 290 -8.87 9.61 -12.60
N GLY A 291 -8.20 8.46 -12.70
CA GLY A 291 -6.99 8.17 -11.92
C GLY A 291 -7.27 8.01 -10.44
N GLY A 292 -8.37 7.33 -10.07
CA GLY A 292 -8.63 7.02 -8.66
C GLY A 292 -7.52 6.16 -8.08
N ILE A 293 -7.18 6.44 -6.82
CA ILE A 293 -6.09 5.78 -6.09
C ILE A 293 -6.71 4.95 -4.98
N ASP A 294 -6.28 3.71 -4.81
CA ASP A 294 -6.68 2.89 -3.67
C ASP A 294 -5.46 2.38 -2.90
N GLY A 295 -5.74 1.88 -1.70
CA GLY A 295 -4.72 1.34 -0.83
C GLY A 295 -5.35 0.58 0.33
N THR A 296 -4.53 -0.23 1.00
CA THR A 296 -4.96 -1.01 2.14
C THR A 296 -4.11 -0.68 3.34
N VAL A 297 -4.76 -0.35 4.46
CA VAL A 297 -4.09 -0.07 5.72
C VAL A 297 -3.96 -1.38 6.50
N PHE A 298 -2.72 -1.79 6.75
CA PHE A 298 -2.37 -2.98 7.53
C PHE A 298 -1.97 -2.64 8.96
N GLY A 299 -2.00 -3.61 9.88
CA GLY A 299 -1.44 -3.43 11.22
C GLY A 299 0.07 -3.10 11.21
N ASN A 300 0.61 -2.64 12.34
CA ASN A 300 1.99 -2.12 12.50
C ASN A 300 3.12 -3.07 12.09
N ALA A 301 2.82 -4.35 11.87
CA ALA A 301 3.80 -5.34 11.45
C ALA A 301 3.88 -5.51 9.92
N GLY A 302 3.12 -4.73 9.14
CA GLY A 302 3.01 -4.92 7.69
C GLY A 302 2.35 -6.24 7.30
N VAL A 303 1.83 -6.98 8.28
CA VAL A 303 1.17 -8.26 8.07
C VAL A 303 -0.31 -8.01 7.75
N PRO A 304 -0.91 -8.68 6.73
CA PRO A 304 -2.32 -8.57 6.35
C PRO A 304 -3.39 -8.94 7.40
N GLY A 305 -3.06 -8.87 8.70
CA GLY A 305 -3.97 -9.14 9.80
C GLY A 305 -4.85 -7.95 10.20
N PRO A 306 -5.88 -8.21 11.03
CA PRO A 306 -6.67 -7.15 11.64
C PRO A 306 -5.84 -6.14 12.43
N ILE A 307 -6.35 -4.90 12.48
CA ILE A 307 -5.93 -3.83 13.37
C ILE A 307 -6.46 -4.16 14.79
N ASP A 308 -5.53 -4.46 15.69
CA ASP A 308 -5.81 -4.91 17.05
C ASP A 308 -6.45 -3.80 17.92
N PRO A 309 -7.22 -4.14 18.97
CA PRO A 309 -7.71 -3.16 19.93
C PRO A 309 -6.59 -2.28 20.51
N GLY A 310 -6.69 -0.97 20.32
CA GLY A 310 -5.70 0.01 20.76
C GLY A 310 -4.53 0.21 19.79
N GLU A 311 -4.52 -0.45 18.64
CA GLU A 311 -3.51 -0.29 17.61
C GLU A 311 -3.75 0.97 16.75
N THR A 312 -2.64 1.55 16.27
CA THR A 312 -2.61 2.60 15.26
C THR A 312 -1.89 2.07 14.03
N ALA A 313 -2.46 2.23 12.85
CA ALA A 313 -1.89 1.86 11.57
C ALA A 313 -1.83 3.06 10.64
N GLN A 314 -0.91 3.05 9.67
CA GLN A 314 -0.71 4.18 8.76
C GLN A 314 -0.57 3.73 7.31
N LEU A 315 -0.95 4.61 6.39
CA LEU A 315 -0.74 4.50 4.96
C LEU A 315 -0.55 5.90 4.40
N ILE A 316 0.44 6.06 3.53
CA ILE A 316 0.62 7.28 2.74
C ILE A 316 0.04 7.03 1.36
N LEU A 317 -0.74 7.97 0.85
CA LEU A 317 -1.17 8.00 -0.54
C LEU A 317 -0.68 9.29 -1.20
N ASP A 318 -0.09 9.13 -2.37
CA ASP A 318 0.25 10.23 -3.27
C ASP A 318 -0.96 10.53 -4.18
N VAL A 319 -1.36 11.80 -4.27
CA VAL A 319 -2.59 12.21 -4.95
C VAL A 319 -2.31 13.13 -6.12
N ASP A 320 -2.12 12.57 -7.31
CA ASP A 320 -1.71 13.31 -8.52
C ASP A 320 -2.74 14.34 -9.03
N ASN A 321 -4.04 14.07 -8.87
CA ASN A 321 -5.13 14.91 -9.42
C ASN A 321 -6.16 15.30 -8.34
N PRO A 322 -5.76 16.05 -7.30
CA PRO A 322 -6.58 16.30 -6.13
C PRO A 322 -7.83 17.12 -6.43
N GLU A 323 -7.93 17.81 -7.58
CA GLU A 323 -9.14 18.50 -8.02
C GLU A 323 -10.23 17.54 -8.55
N VAL A 324 -9.84 16.31 -8.92
CA VAL A 324 -10.73 15.26 -9.38
C VAL A 324 -10.98 14.23 -8.26
N THR A 325 -9.94 13.67 -7.66
CA THR A 325 -10.01 12.61 -6.62
C THR A 325 -10.28 13.18 -5.22
N ARG A 326 -11.39 13.92 -5.10
CA ARG A 326 -11.70 14.75 -3.93
C ARG A 326 -12.31 14.01 -2.75
N PHE A 327 -12.90 12.84 -2.99
CA PHE A 327 -13.73 12.16 -2.02
C PHE A 327 -13.07 10.89 -1.52
N PHE A 328 -13.16 10.70 -0.21
CA PHE A 328 -12.59 9.57 0.50
C PHE A 328 -13.64 8.47 0.66
N THR A 329 -13.27 7.24 0.33
CA THR A 329 -14.11 6.06 0.50
C THR A 329 -13.34 4.94 1.17
N TRP A 330 -14.01 4.11 1.97
CA TRP A 330 -13.34 3.06 2.74
C TRP A 330 -14.33 2.04 3.30
N ALA A 331 -13.83 0.85 3.63
CA ALA A 331 -14.55 -0.19 4.34
C ALA A 331 -13.60 -1.12 5.13
N THR A 332 -14.11 -1.68 6.23
CA THR A 332 -13.41 -2.72 7.02
C THR A 332 -14.43 -3.62 7.72
N MET A 333 -14.11 -4.91 7.85
CA MET A 333 -14.92 -5.86 8.61
C MET A 333 -14.78 -5.60 10.11
N VAL A 334 -15.86 -5.77 10.86
CA VAL A 334 -15.83 -5.84 12.33
C VAL A 334 -15.65 -7.29 12.76
N ILE A 335 -14.65 -7.57 13.59
CA ILE A 335 -14.33 -8.93 14.07
C ILE A 335 -14.61 -9.07 15.57
N PRO A 336 -15.18 -10.21 16.02
CA PRO A 336 -15.75 -11.27 15.18
C PRO A 336 -16.96 -10.76 14.39
N SER A 337 -17.38 -11.41 13.32
CA SER A 337 -18.73 -11.33 12.72
C SER A 337 -18.77 -12.30 11.53
N ASN A 338 -19.96 -12.53 10.95
CA ASN A 338 -20.12 -13.20 9.66
C ASN A 338 -20.17 -12.21 8.49
N ASP A 339 -20.80 -11.04 8.67
CA ASP A 339 -20.94 -10.04 7.61
C ASP A 339 -21.11 -8.60 8.15
N ALA A 340 -20.58 -8.34 9.35
CA ALA A 340 -20.64 -7.01 9.96
C ALA A 340 -19.45 -6.15 9.55
N PHE A 341 -19.69 -4.90 9.19
CA PHE A 341 -18.66 -4.01 8.69
C PHE A 341 -18.89 -2.54 9.09
N LEU A 342 -17.83 -1.75 8.96
CA LEU A 342 -17.85 -0.28 8.97
C LEU A 342 -17.42 0.22 7.60
N ALA A 343 -18.00 1.33 7.16
CA ALA A 343 -17.64 1.96 5.90
C ALA A 343 -17.87 3.47 5.92
N VAL A 344 -17.57 4.10 4.78
CA VAL A 344 -18.07 5.42 4.42
C VAL A 344 -19.61 5.48 4.56
N PRO A 345 -20.22 6.66 4.84
CA PRO A 345 -21.67 6.80 4.87
C PRO A 345 -22.28 6.47 3.50
N ASP A 346 -23.59 6.21 3.46
CA ASP A 346 -24.40 6.02 2.23
C ASP A 346 -24.54 7.34 1.45
N ASP A 347 -23.40 7.83 0.96
CA ASP A 347 -23.18 8.99 0.12
C ASP A 347 -21.75 8.92 -0.46
N PRO A 348 -21.56 8.68 -1.77
CA PRO A 348 -20.24 8.60 -2.39
C PRO A 348 -19.47 9.94 -2.37
N GLN A 349 -20.14 11.03 -1.99
CA GLN A 349 -19.53 12.36 -1.82
C GLN A 349 -19.33 12.74 -0.36
N ALA A 350 -19.48 11.79 0.56
CA ALA A 350 -19.15 11.98 1.96
C ALA A 350 -17.67 12.33 2.15
N ASP A 351 -17.39 13.07 3.22
CA ASP A 351 -16.04 13.30 3.74
C ASP A 351 -15.01 13.75 2.66
N PRO A 352 -15.22 14.89 1.97
CA PRO A 352 -14.23 15.39 1.01
C PRO A 352 -12.93 15.76 1.72
N ILE A 353 -11.80 15.43 1.09
CA ILE A 353 -10.45 15.73 1.60
C ILE A 353 -9.75 16.84 0.80
N PHE A 354 -10.23 17.12 -0.42
CA PHE A 354 -9.80 18.23 -1.26
C PHE A 354 -10.98 19.14 -1.64
N ASP A 355 -10.74 20.44 -1.79
CA ASP A 355 -11.72 21.37 -2.37
C ASP A 355 -11.80 21.26 -3.90
N ALA A 356 -12.69 22.03 -4.53
CA ALA A 356 -12.91 21.97 -5.98
C ALA A 356 -11.72 22.49 -6.80
N GLU A 357 -10.75 23.11 -6.15
CA GLU A 357 -9.52 23.63 -6.71
C GLU A 357 -8.32 22.71 -6.45
N GLY A 358 -8.53 21.57 -5.77
CA GLY A 358 -7.49 20.59 -5.44
C GLY A 358 -6.71 20.91 -4.17
N ASN A 359 -7.11 21.91 -3.39
CA ASN A 359 -6.43 22.21 -2.13
C ASN A 359 -6.88 21.23 -1.05
N PHE A 360 -5.94 20.70 -0.28
CA PHE A 360 -6.26 19.88 0.89
C PHE A 360 -7.05 20.71 1.93
N ILE A 361 -8.19 20.18 2.40
CA ILE A 361 -9.08 20.87 3.34
C ILE A 361 -9.02 20.33 4.78
N GLY A 362 -8.14 19.35 5.03
CA GLY A 362 -7.91 18.72 6.34
C GLY A 362 -6.75 19.34 7.15
N PRO A 363 -6.55 18.96 8.43
CA PRO A 363 -6.80 17.64 9.03
C PRO A 363 -8.26 17.19 8.98
N VAL A 364 -8.55 16.02 8.41
CA VAL A 364 -9.87 15.39 8.46
C VAL A 364 -9.84 14.31 9.55
N VAL A 365 -10.77 14.37 10.50
CA VAL A 365 -10.92 13.36 11.56
C VAL A 365 -12.30 12.74 11.45
N ILE A 366 -12.33 11.44 11.14
CA ILE A 366 -13.54 10.64 11.02
C ILE A 366 -13.56 9.68 12.20
N GLU A 367 -14.58 9.76 13.03
CA GLU A 367 -14.88 8.74 14.04
C GLU A 367 -16.11 7.96 13.60
N ARG A 368 -16.03 6.63 13.66
CA ARG A 368 -17.20 5.76 13.55
C ARG A 368 -17.54 5.17 14.89
N PHE A 369 -18.84 5.08 15.12
CA PHE A 369 -19.45 4.66 16.36
C PHE A 369 -20.10 3.30 16.18
N GLY A 370 -20.40 2.63 17.30
CA GLY A 370 -21.09 1.35 17.26
C GLY A 370 -22.48 1.41 16.59
N SER A 371 -23.12 2.58 16.55
CA SER A 371 -24.35 2.82 15.79
C SER A 371 -24.16 2.79 14.27
N ASP A 372 -22.91 2.86 13.80
CA ASP A 372 -22.55 2.92 12.39
C ASP A 372 -22.20 1.53 11.84
N VAL A 373 -22.18 0.49 12.68
CA VAL A 373 -21.94 -0.88 12.25
C VAL A 373 -23.10 -1.37 11.39
N LEU A 374 -22.78 -1.84 10.20
CA LEU A 374 -23.72 -2.34 9.21
C LEU A 374 -23.59 -3.86 9.07
N ASP A 375 -24.68 -4.46 8.61
CA ASP A 375 -24.84 -5.86 8.25
C ASP A 375 -25.01 -5.91 6.72
N ALA A 376 -24.19 -6.69 6.02
CA ALA A 376 -24.20 -6.76 4.55
C ALA A 376 -25.45 -7.47 4.00
N GLY A 377 -26.12 -8.27 4.83
CA GLY A 377 -27.29 -9.08 4.47
C GLY A 377 -26.94 -10.27 3.57
N THR A 378 -25.67 -10.69 3.57
CA THR A 378 -25.14 -11.74 2.70
C THR A 378 -24.98 -13.06 3.42
N GLU A 379 -25.02 -13.06 4.76
CA GLU A 379 -24.95 -14.29 5.57
C GLU A 379 -26.10 -14.43 6.59
N VAL A 380 -26.55 -15.67 6.83
CA VAL A 380 -27.66 -15.96 7.76
C VAL A 380 -27.23 -15.94 9.22
N ASN A 381 -27.87 -15.05 9.95
CA ASN A 381 -27.76 -14.87 11.40
C ASN A 381 -28.38 -16.08 12.19
N ASN A 382 -27.61 -17.13 12.53
CA ASN A 382 -28.07 -18.29 13.35
C ASN A 382 -27.69 -18.14 14.86
N GLU A 383 -27.96 -19.03 15.83
CA GLU A 383 -29.22 -19.70 16.24
C GLU A 383 -30.15 -18.80 17.10
N LEU A 384 -29.87 -17.49 17.23
CA LEU A 384 -30.73 -16.53 17.94
C LEU A 384 -31.11 -15.28 17.11
N GLY A 385 -30.75 -15.23 15.82
CA GLY A 385 -31.07 -14.11 14.93
C GLY A 385 -30.14 -12.91 15.11
N VAL A 386 -28.86 -13.16 15.36
CA VAL A 386 -27.78 -12.16 15.36
C VAL A 386 -26.57 -12.66 14.58
N ALA A 387 -25.81 -11.75 14.00
CA ALA A 387 -24.68 -12.00 13.11
C ALA A 387 -23.39 -12.49 13.80
N PHE A 388 -23.50 -13.29 14.87
CA PHE A 388 -22.33 -13.67 15.66
C PHE A 388 -22.29 -15.09 16.23
N LEU A 389 -21.05 -15.58 16.24
CA LEU A 389 -20.57 -16.94 16.43
C LEU A 389 -20.91 -17.62 17.78
N ASN A 390 -21.58 -18.77 17.65
CA ASN A 390 -21.30 -20.06 18.32
C ASN A 390 -21.48 -21.17 17.26
N GLN A 391 -20.85 -20.96 16.10
CA GLN A 391 -20.97 -21.82 14.94
C GLN A 391 -20.31 -23.18 15.22
N THR A 392 -21.15 -24.20 15.43
CA THR A 392 -20.71 -25.60 15.36
C THR A 392 -20.58 -26.10 13.91
N ALA A 393 -20.78 -25.22 12.91
CA ALA A 393 -20.70 -25.49 11.48
C ALA A 393 -20.22 -24.24 10.73
N LEU A 394 -19.49 -24.45 9.62
CA LEU A 394 -18.97 -23.41 8.72
C LEU A 394 -20.09 -22.50 8.18
N ASP A 395 -19.65 -21.37 7.63
CA ASP A 395 -20.37 -20.52 6.66
C ASP A 395 -21.49 -21.27 5.93
N GLU A 396 -22.73 -20.79 6.08
CA GLU A 396 -23.90 -21.43 5.49
C GLU A 396 -24.07 -21.01 4.02
N GLY A 397 -23.39 -19.95 3.55
CA GLY A 397 -23.45 -19.46 2.18
C GLY A 397 -24.86 -19.02 1.77
N THR A 398 -25.64 -18.54 2.74
CA THR A 398 -27.06 -18.21 2.54
C THR A 398 -27.34 -16.77 2.91
N PRO A 399 -27.87 -15.95 1.98
CA PRO A 399 -28.19 -14.54 2.26
C PRO A 399 -29.31 -14.30 3.30
N GLU A 400 -29.07 -13.39 4.25
CA GLU A 400 -30.10 -12.84 5.14
C GLU A 400 -30.70 -11.55 4.59
N ASN A 401 -31.97 -11.59 4.16
CA ASN A 401 -32.70 -10.44 3.61
C ASN A 401 -32.08 -9.83 2.32
N GLY A 402 -30.81 -10.09 2.01
CA GLY A 402 -30.10 -9.75 0.79
C GLY A 402 -29.79 -8.27 0.62
N VAL A 403 -29.82 -7.48 1.70
CA VAL A 403 -29.67 -6.03 1.65
C VAL A 403 -28.87 -5.49 2.84
N VAL A 404 -28.08 -4.44 2.59
CA VAL A 404 -27.30 -3.73 3.61
C VAL A 404 -28.23 -3.03 4.58
N THR A 405 -28.06 -3.28 5.89
CA THR A 405 -28.86 -2.64 6.94
C THR A 405 -28.05 -2.34 8.20
N ALA A 406 -28.63 -1.59 9.14
CA ALA A 406 -27.98 -1.35 10.43
C ALA A 406 -27.88 -2.66 11.23
N HIS A 407 -26.69 -2.96 11.73
CA HIS A 407 -26.43 -4.20 12.44
C HIS A 407 -27.08 -4.15 13.85
N PRO A 408 -27.85 -5.18 14.26
CA PRO A 408 -28.59 -5.15 15.51
C PRO A 408 -27.71 -5.26 16.76
N GLY A 409 -26.49 -5.76 16.63
CA GLY A 409 -25.57 -6.07 17.73
C GLY A 409 -25.17 -7.55 17.73
N PHE A 410 -24.16 -7.91 18.51
CA PHE A 410 -23.66 -9.29 18.58
C PHE A 410 -24.08 -10.04 19.85
N ASN A 411 -23.76 -11.33 19.92
CA ASN A 411 -24.02 -12.16 21.09
C ASN A 411 -23.19 -11.69 22.31
N GLY A 412 -23.86 -11.08 23.28
CA GLY A 412 -23.22 -10.43 24.44
C GLY A 412 -23.48 -8.93 24.52
N SER A 413 -23.93 -8.32 23.42
CA SER A 413 -24.30 -6.92 23.34
C SER A 413 -25.60 -6.59 24.10
N GLU A 414 -25.82 -5.31 24.44
CA GLU A 414 -27.07 -4.83 25.05
C GLU A 414 -28.31 -5.23 24.23
N ALA A 415 -28.20 -5.20 22.90
CA ALA A 415 -29.26 -5.59 22.00
C ALA A 415 -29.49 -7.11 21.92
N ASN A 416 -28.46 -7.92 22.19
CA ASN A 416 -28.58 -9.38 22.21
C ASN A 416 -27.74 -10.04 23.32
N PRO A 417 -28.27 -10.11 24.56
CA PRO A 417 -27.48 -10.48 25.73
C PRO A 417 -27.36 -12.01 25.90
N ASP A 418 -26.17 -12.54 25.64
CA ASP A 418 -25.65 -13.81 26.17
C ASP A 418 -24.27 -13.55 26.79
N GLY A 419 -24.11 -13.85 28.08
CA GLY A 419 -22.89 -13.51 28.83
C GLY A 419 -21.70 -14.44 28.57
N THR A 420 -21.67 -15.12 27.43
CA THR A 420 -20.66 -16.13 27.09
C THR A 420 -19.58 -15.48 26.22
N PRO A 421 -18.29 -15.54 26.62
CA PRO A 421 -17.21 -15.00 25.81
C PRO A 421 -17.16 -15.61 24.41
N VAL A 422 -16.86 -14.78 23.42
CA VAL A 422 -16.82 -15.17 22.01
C VAL A 422 -15.37 -15.37 21.61
N ASN A 423 -15.08 -16.49 20.96
CA ASN A 423 -13.76 -16.78 20.44
C ASN A 423 -13.69 -16.41 18.97
N ILE A 424 -12.62 -15.75 18.54
CA ILE A 424 -12.33 -15.52 17.13
C ILE A 424 -11.95 -16.88 16.51
N LEU A 425 -12.70 -17.29 15.49
CA LEU A 425 -12.42 -18.48 14.70
C LEU A 425 -11.91 -18.06 13.31
N GLY A 426 -11.10 -18.89 12.64
CA GLY A 426 -10.71 -18.67 11.23
C GLY A 426 -9.36 -17.99 10.98
N SER A 427 -9.10 -17.64 9.72
CA SER A 427 -7.84 -17.23 9.06
C SER A 427 -7.27 -15.86 9.44
N THR A 428 -7.89 -15.16 10.39
CA THR A 428 -7.33 -13.89 10.86
C THR A 428 -6.14 -14.15 11.78
N THR A 429 -5.20 -13.22 11.85
CA THR A 429 -4.06 -13.30 12.78
C THR A 429 -4.50 -13.37 14.25
N ALA A 430 -5.77 -13.02 14.54
CA ALA A 430 -6.38 -13.07 15.86
C ALA A 430 -7.04 -14.43 16.22
N ALA A 431 -6.86 -15.48 15.42
CA ALA A 431 -7.45 -16.80 15.67
C ALA A 431 -7.21 -17.31 17.10
N GLY A 432 -8.28 -17.70 17.80
CA GLY A 432 -8.20 -18.17 19.19
C GLY A 432 -8.15 -17.05 20.25
N THR A 433 -8.19 -15.79 19.83
CA THR A 433 -8.34 -14.65 20.74
C THR A 433 -9.78 -14.55 21.22
N ILE A 434 -9.94 -14.28 22.52
CA ILE A 434 -11.26 -14.17 23.16
C ILE A 434 -11.64 -12.70 23.22
N VAL A 435 -12.82 -12.37 22.69
CA VAL A 435 -13.48 -11.08 22.89
C VAL A 435 -14.33 -11.14 24.15
N ASP A 436 -14.14 -10.16 25.03
CA ASP A 436 -14.97 -9.97 26.20
C ASP A 436 -16.32 -9.37 25.74
N PRO A 437 -17.45 -10.04 26.01
CA PRO A 437 -18.75 -9.62 25.49
C PRO A 437 -19.23 -8.28 26.04
N VAL A 438 -18.67 -7.82 27.18
CA VAL A 438 -18.96 -6.50 27.75
C VAL A 438 -18.09 -5.43 27.11
N ILE A 439 -16.83 -5.74 26.79
CA ILE A 439 -15.89 -4.78 26.21
C ILE A 439 -16.18 -4.59 24.72
N GLY A 440 -16.40 -5.69 24.00
CA GLY A 440 -16.71 -5.65 22.58
C GLY A 440 -18.11 -5.09 22.26
N ASP A 441 -18.98 -4.87 23.25
CA ASP A 441 -20.38 -4.42 23.07
C ASP A 441 -20.48 -3.07 22.36
N PHE A 442 -20.52 -3.10 21.02
CA PHE A 442 -20.69 -1.89 20.23
C PHE A 442 -22.11 -1.31 20.29
N THR A 443 -23.08 -1.99 20.89
CA THR A 443 -24.42 -1.40 21.07
C THR A 443 -24.56 -0.59 22.36
N VAL A 444 -23.53 -0.62 23.22
CA VAL A 444 -23.53 0.08 24.49
C VAL A 444 -23.75 1.58 24.33
N ASP A 445 -24.50 2.16 25.26
CA ASP A 445 -24.93 3.57 25.21
C ASP A 445 -25.66 3.93 23.90
N ASN A 446 -26.45 3.00 23.38
CA ASN A 446 -27.11 3.07 22.07
C ASN A 446 -26.13 3.25 20.90
N GLY A 447 -24.95 2.64 21.00
CA GLY A 447 -23.91 2.68 19.97
C GLY A 447 -23.13 3.99 19.89
N ASN A 448 -23.19 4.87 20.90
CA ASN A 448 -22.48 6.15 20.89
C ASN A 448 -21.02 6.06 21.36
N VAL A 449 -20.46 4.85 21.51
CA VAL A 449 -19.04 4.65 21.80
C VAL A 449 -18.27 4.59 20.48
N PRO A 450 -17.21 5.40 20.31
CA PRO A 450 -16.40 5.37 19.11
C PRO A 450 -15.59 4.06 19.05
N LEU A 451 -15.57 3.45 17.87
CA LEU A 451 -14.91 2.19 17.59
C LEU A 451 -13.60 2.39 16.82
N LEU A 452 -13.64 3.27 15.82
CA LEU A 452 -12.55 3.50 14.87
C LEU A 452 -12.38 5.01 14.69
N ARG A 453 -11.13 5.48 14.65
CA ARG A 453 -10.79 6.83 14.18
C ARG A 453 -9.91 6.74 12.95
N ILE A 454 -10.25 7.50 11.92
CA ILE A 454 -9.40 7.75 10.76
C ILE A 454 -9.02 9.23 10.81
N THR A 455 -7.73 9.50 10.93
CA THR A 455 -7.17 10.84 10.79
C THR A 455 -6.48 10.92 9.45
N ILE A 456 -6.81 11.95 8.68
CA ILE A 456 -6.26 12.22 7.36
C ILE A 456 -5.57 13.56 7.47
N ASP A 457 -4.25 13.54 7.41
CA ASP A 457 -3.44 14.74 7.47
C ASP A 457 -2.73 14.94 6.14
N LEU A 458 -2.45 16.20 5.81
CA LEU A 458 -1.43 16.48 4.81
C LEU A 458 -0.14 15.91 5.37
N LEU A 459 0.56 15.13 4.57
CA LEU A 459 1.87 14.67 4.95
C LEU A 459 2.78 15.91 5.02
N SER A 460 2.96 16.47 6.22
CA SER A 460 3.93 17.53 6.45
C SER A 460 5.30 16.88 6.54
N ASN A 461 5.91 16.59 5.41
CA ASN A 461 7.30 16.19 5.41
C ASN A 461 8.10 17.44 5.81
N ASN A 462 8.76 17.37 6.98
CA ASN A 462 10.05 18.06 7.06
C ASN A 462 10.95 17.19 6.18
N GLY A 463 10.82 17.38 4.88
CA GLY A 463 11.48 16.56 3.89
C GLY A 463 12.99 16.70 3.97
N GLY A 464 13.62 15.92 3.11
CA GLY A 464 15.05 15.87 2.92
C GLY A 464 15.70 17.19 2.54
N ALA A 465 17.02 17.19 2.49
CA ALA A 465 17.71 18.12 1.63
C ALA A 465 18.40 17.24 0.61
N ASP A 466 17.70 17.03 -0.51
CA ASP A 466 18.00 15.96 -1.43
C ASP A 466 18.88 16.44 -2.58
N PHE A 467 19.60 15.49 -3.17
CA PHE A 467 20.37 15.69 -4.37
C PHE A 467 19.87 14.73 -5.44
N LEU A 468 19.25 15.26 -6.49
CA LEU A 468 18.73 14.47 -7.60
C LEU A 468 19.38 14.92 -8.91
N ASP A 469 19.83 13.96 -9.70
CA ASP A 469 20.45 14.17 -11.02
C ASP A 469 19.86 13.16 -12.01
N GLY A 470 19.04 13.63 -12.96
CA GLY A 470 18.33 12.78 -13.93
C GLY A 470 19.31 12.07 -14.87
N GLY A 471 20.21 12.82 -15.50
CA GLY A 471 21.31 12.25 -16.27
C GLY A 471 21.13 12.43 -17.77
N LEU A 472 20.87 11.37 -18.54
CA LEU A 472 20.54 11.46 -19.96
C LEU A 472 19.10 10.99 -20.18
N GLY A 473 18.30 11.79 -20.88
CA GLY A 473 16.93 11.43 -21.20
C GLY A 473 15.98 12.56 -20.86
N SER A 474 14.69 12.28 -20.87
CA SER A 474 13.65 13.27 -20.58
C SER A 474 13.07 12.96 -19.21
N ASP A 475 13.69 13.51 -18.17
CA ASP A 475 13.48 13.07 -16.80
C ASP A 475 12.38 13.87 -16.12
N ARG A 476 11.73 13.24 -15.14
CA ARG A 476 10.83 13.90 -14.18
C ARG A 476 11.47 13.83 -12.81
N ILE A 477 11.78 14.98 -12.24
CA ILE A 477 12.51 15.08 -10.98
C ILE A 477 11.70 15.88 -9.97
N GLU A 478 11.49 15.33 -8.79
CA GLU A 478 10.72 15.91 -7.70
C GLU A 478 11.56 15.89 -6.42
N GLY A 479 11.87 17.06 -5.85
CA GLY A 479 12.61 17.15 -4.58
C GLY A 479 11.72 16.75 -3.41
N GLY A 480 10.55 17.36 -3.29
CA GLY A 480 9.59 17.04 -2.25
C GLY A 480 9.63 18.10 -1.15
N GLY A 481 9.98 17.73 0.07
CA GLY A 481 10.12 18.72 1.15
C GLY A 481 11.57 19.06 1.41
N GLY A 482 11.82 20.25 1.95
CA GLY A 482 13.13 20.69 2.40
C GLY A 482 13.94 21.41 1.33
N ASN A 483 15.27 21.33 1.36
CA ASN A 483 16.10 22.26 0.58
C ASN A 483 16.93 21.49 -0.45
N ASP A 484 16.39 21.39 -1.65
CA ASP A 484 16.85 20.39 -2.60
C ASP A 484 17.80 20.95 -3.65
N THR A 485 18.56 20.05 -4.26
CA THR A 485 19.38 20.34 -5.42
C THR A 485 19.04 19.38 -6.54
N LEU A 486 18.40 19.90 -7.58
CA LEU A 486 17.94 19.12 -8.73
C LEU A 486 18.71 19.50 -9.99
N ALA A 487 19.12 18.49 -10.75
CA ALA A 487 19.71 18.62 -12.08
C ALA A 487 18.96 17.72 -13.06
N GLY A 488 18.39 18.29 -14.12
CA GLY A 488 17.75 17.53 -15.20
C GLY A 488 18.76 16.67 -15.92
N GLY A 489 19.84 17.29 -16.39
CA GLY A 489 20.80 16.60 -17.24
C GLY A 489 20.40 16.78 -18.71
N LEU A 490 20.94 15.92 -19.58
CA LEU A 490 20.72 16.07 -21.01
C LEU A 490 19.36 15.50 -21.43
N GLY A 491 18.43 16.40 -21.70
CA GLY A 491 17.27 16.14 -22.54
C GLY A 491 16.14 17.11 -22.22
N ASP A 492 14.91 16.64 -22.33
CA ASP A 492 13.72 17.47 -22.20
C ASP A 492 13.05 17.19 -20.83
N ASP A 493 13.61 17.78 -19.77
CA ASP A 493 13.28 17.42 -18.38
C ASP A 493 12.16 18.27 -17.75
N THR A 494 11.56 17.74 -16.68
CA THR A 494 10.60 18.41 -15.81
C THR A 494 11.07 18.33 -14.37
N LEU A 495 11.30 19.49 -13.74
CA LEU A 495 11.82 19.58 -12.37
C LEU A 495 10.78 20.25 -11.45
N TYR A 496 10.57 19.68 -10.28
CA TYR A 496 9.74 20.21 -9.19
C TYR A 496 10.58 20.24 -7.93
N GLY A 497 10.83 21.43 -7.38
CA GLY A 497 11.58 21.61 -6.14
C GLY A 497 10.75 21.10 -4.97
N GLY A 498 9.62 21.77 -4.74
CA GLY A 498 8.63 21.37 -3.75
C GLY A 498 8.56 22.44 -2.67
N GLU A 499 8.47 22.04 -1.40
CA GLU A 499 8.53 22.98 -0.27
C GLU A 499 9.98 23.22 0.16
N GLY A 500 10.39 24.48 0.34
CA GLY A 500 11.68 24.88 0.93
C GLY A 500 12.58 25.59 -0.08
N ASP A 501 13.81 25.99 0.34
CA ASP A 501 14.65 26.83 -0.54
C ASP A 501 15.53 25.97 -1.45
N ASP A 502 15.18 25.90 -2.74
CA ASP A 502 15.72 24.93 -3.68
C ASP A 502 16.70 25.50 -4.72
N LEU A 503 17.51 24.61 -5.30
CA LEU A 503 18.40 24.88 -6.42
C LEU A 503 18.11 23.94 -7.60
N LEU A 504 17.51 24.47 -8.67
CA LEU A 504 17.12 23.68 -9.85
C LEU A 504 17.91 24.08 -11.09
N ARG A 505 18.33 23.08 -11.88
CA ARG A 505 19.11 23.23 -13.11
C ARG A 505 18.55 22.33 -14.22
N GLY A 506 18.00 22.91 -15.29
CA GLY A 506 17.50 22.16 -16.46
C GLY A 506 18.62 21.60 -17.35
N ASP A 507 19.32 22.49 -18.07
CA ASP A 507 20.55 22.24 -18.89
C ASP A 507 20.46 22.36 -20.44
N LEU A 508 21.28 21.67 -21.26
CA LEU A 508 21.71 21.95 -22.63
C LEU A 508 20.91 21.22 -23.73
N ASN A 509 19.88 21.89 -24.29
CA ASN A 509 19.11 21.59 -25.54
C ASN A 509 17.95 20.58 -25.37
N LEU A 510 16.77 20.66 -26.03
CA LEU A 510 16.28 21.54 -27.11
C LEU A 510 14.74 21.56 -27.10
N ARG A 511 14.18 22.18 -26.05
CA ARG A 511 12.77 22.40 -25.69
C ARG A 511 12.45 21.48 -24.51
N ASP A 512 12.65 21.95 -23.29
CA ASP A 512 11.65 21.81 -22.24
C ASP A 512 12.17 22.43 -20.94
N ALA A 513 11.20 22.61 -20.04
CA ALA A 513 11.30 22.70 -18.59
C ALA A 513 10.07 23.48 -18.15
N GLN A 514 9.00 22.78 -17.77
CA GLN A 514 8.03 23.37 -16.85
C GLN A 514 8.61 23.15 -15.46
N VAL A 515 9.36 24.14 -14.97
CA VAL A 515 9.84 24.11 -13.59
C VAL A 515 8.78 24.74 -12.72
N ASN A 516 8.21 23.97 -11.80
CA ASN A 516 7.11 24.40 -10.95
C ASN A 516 7.47 24.07 -9.50
N ILE A 517 7.57 25.07 -8.63
CA ILE A 517 8.08 24.91 -7.26
C ILE A 517 7.02 25.39 -6.27
N ASP A 518 6.59 24.58 -5.30
CA ASP A 518 5.53 24.99 -4.37
C ASP A 518 6.11 25.56 -3.06
N GLY A 519 6.61 26.80 -3.11
CA GLY A 519 6.96 27.57 -1.90
C GLY A 519 8.42 27.49 -1.49
N GLY A 520 9.10 28.64 -1.39
CA GLY A 520 10.53 28.69 -1.04
C GLY A 520 11.18 29.95 -1.59
N ASP A 521 12.34 30.39 -1.08
CA ASP A 521 13.14 31.40 -1.79
C ASP A 521 14.11 30.69 -2.76
N ASP A 522 13.70 30.48 -4.02
CA ASP A 522 14.34 29.50 -4.90
C ASP A 522 15.33 30.07 -5.92
N ILE A 523 16.27 29.23 -6.41
CA ILE A 523 17.21 29.60 -7.49
C ILE A 523 17.10 28.63 -8.67
N LEU A 524 16.71 29.16 -9.83
CA LEU A 524 16.40 28.35 -11.02
C LEU A 524 17.24 28.75 -12.23
N PHE A 525 17.85 27.76 -12.88
CA PHE A 525 18.58 27.92 -14.14
C PHE A 525 17.96 27.07 -15.25
N GLY A 526 17.33 27.71 -16.24
CA GLY A 526 16.76 27.03 -17.41
C GLY A 526 17.81 26.34 -18.26
N GLY A 527 18.85 27.08 -18.66
CA GLY A 527 20.00 26.50 -19.37
C GLY A 527 20.04 26.94 -20.82
N ALA A 528 20.12 26.00 -21.76
CA ALA A 528 20.00 26.31 -23.17
C ALA A 528 18.71 25.67 -23.72
N GLY A 529 17.84 26.47 -24.33
CA GLY A 529 16.54 25.95 -24.69
C GLY A 529 15.54 27.05 -25.00
N ASN A 530 14.26 26.76 -24.78
CA ASN A 530 13.22 27.77 -24.69
C ASN A 530 12.40 27.34 -23.48
N ASP A 531 12.70 27.92 -22.34
CA ASP A 531 12.33 27.30 -21.06
C ASP A 531 11.04 27.93 -20.51
N ARG A 532 10.32 27.21 -19.66
CA ARG A 532 9.13 27.72 -18.96
C ARG A 532 9.31 27.61 -17.44
N ILE A 533 9.87 28.65 -16.85
CA ILE A 533 10.25 28.66 -15.44
C ILE A 533 9.19 29.39 -14.60
N GLY A 534 8.65 28.73 -13.58
CA GLY A 534 7.72 29.30 -12.60
C GLY A 534 8.31 29.29 -11.18
N GLY A 535 8.21 30.43 -10.48
CA GLY A 535 8.63 30.63 -9.10
C GLY A 535 7.51 30.42 -8.06
N LYS A 536 6.25 30.53 -8.48
CA LYS A 536 5.03 30.37 -7.64
C LYS A 536 5.03 31.22 -6.37
N SER A 537 5.61 30.80 -5.24
CA SER A 537 5.54 31.57 -3.99
C SER A 537 6.88 31.65 -3.29
N GLY A 538 7.27 32.86 -2.88
CA GLY A 538 8.58 33.12 -2.27
C GLY A 538 9.34 34.16 -3.09
N ASN A 539 10.59 34.48 -2.73
CA ASN A 539 11.38 35.49 -3.43
C ASN A 539 12.43 34.83 -4.33
N ASP A 540 12.08 34.61 -5.59
CA ASP A 540 12.83 33.69 -6.44
C ASP A 540 13.88 34.39 -7.32
N GLU A 541 14.96 33.67 -7.66
CA GLU A 541 15.93 34.05 -8.69
C GLU A 541 15.81 33.14 -9.92
N LEU A 542 15.14 33.62 -10.97
CA LEU A 542 14.85 32.87 -12.20
C LEU A 542 15.76 33.29 -13.36
N PHE A 543 16.58 32.36 -13.84
CA PHE A 543 17.54 32.57 -14.94
C PHE A 543 17.20 31.71 -16.16
N GLY A 544 16.60 32.30 -17.20
CA GLY A 544 16.31 31.61 -18.46
C GLY A 544 17.55 31.32 -19.32
N ASN A 545 18.66 32.04 -19.13
CA ASN A 545 19.91 31.83 -19.86
C ASN A 545 19.76 31.89 -21.41
N GLU A 546 20.19 30.86 -22.16
CA GLU A 546 20.21 30.86 -23.63
C GLU A 546 18.87 30.36 -24.21
N GLY A 547 18.03 31.26 -24.73
CA GLY A 547 16.74 30.83 -25.26
C GLY A 547 15.74 31.94 -25.56
N ASP A 548 14.58 31.59 -26.11
CA ASP A 548 13.36 32.39 -26.07
C ASP A 548 12.48 31.92 -24.88
N ASP A 549 12.80 32.36 -23.67
CA ASP A 549 12.27 31.81 -22.41
C ASP A 549 10.99 32.53 -21.92
N GLN A 550 10.20 31.80 -21.13
CA GLN A 550 9.04 32.29 -20.37
C GLN A 550 9.33 32.16 -18.88
N LEU A 551 9.32 33.28 -18.15
CA LEU A 551 9.61 33.33 -16.73
C LEU A 551 8.40 33.91 -15.99
N PHE A 552 7.94 33.22 -14.96
CA PHE A 552 6.81 33.59 -14.10
C PHE A 552 7.31 33.62 -12.65
N GLY A 553 7.38 34.80 -12.03
CA GLY A 553 7.76 34.90 -10.60
C GLY A 553 6.58 34.67 -9.66
N ASP A 554 5.35 34.96 -10.13
CA ASP A 554 4.11 34.80 -9.36
C ASP A 554 4.09 35.59 -8.04
N ASN A 555 4.04 34.95 -6.86
CA ASN A 555 3.89 35.61 -5.56
C ASN A 555 5.24 35.85 -4.86
N GLY A 556 5.75 37.07 -4.88
CA GLY A 556 6.86 37.49 -4.02
C GLY A 556 7.69 38.62 -4.63
N ASP A 557 8.88 38.88 -4.07
CA ASP A 557 9.82 39.88 -4.58
C ASP A 557 10.89 39.21 -5.50
N ASP A 558 10.49 38.85 -6.71
CA ASP A 558 11.30 37.99 -7.60
C ASP A 558 12.31 38.72 -8.49
N ILE A 559 13.37 38.01 -8.87
CA ILE A 559 14.42 38.43 -9.81
C ILE A 559 14.37 37.55 -11.07
N LEU A 560 13.97 38.13 -12.20
CA LEU A 560 13.88 37.43 -13.48
C LEU A 560 14.97 37.92 -14.47
N SER A 561 15.72 37.01 -15.07
CA SER A 561 16.80 37.32 -16.03
C SER A 561 16.83 36.36 -17.24
N GLY A 562 16.74 36.89 -18.47
CA GLY A 562 16.81 36.09 -19.71
C GLY A 562 17.27 36.90 -20.94
N VAL A 563 17.77 36.21 -21.98
CA VAL A 563 18.36 36.85 -23.18
C VAL A 563 17.28 37.34 -24.17
N ARG A 564 16.08 36.71 -24.20
CA ARG A 564 14.86 37.19 -24.89
C ARG A 564 13.56 36.76 -24.18
N CYS A 565 13.25 37.40 -23.05
CA CYS A 565 11.99 37.16 -22.32
C CYS A 565 10.77 37.67 -23.13
N GLN A 566 9.88 36.78 -23.59
CA GLN A 566 8.68 37.21 -24.33
C GLN A 566 7.56 37.74 -23.43
N ARG A 567 7.49 37.30 -22.16
CA ARG A 567 6.54 37.79 -21.13
C ARG A 567 7.09 37.51 -19.74
N ALA A 568 7.35 38.56 -18.96
CA ALA A 568 7.52 38.49 -17.51
C ALA A 568 6.24 39.06 -16.88
N PHE A 569 5.62 38.30 -15.98
CA PHE A 569 4.47 38.76 -15.19
C PHE A 569 4.93 38.82 -13.72
N ASN A 570 5.07 40.03 -13.19
CA ASN A 570 5.01 40.26 -11.73
C ASN A 570 3.61 40.79 -11.45
N ALA A 571 2.89 40.17 -10.52
CA ALA A 571 1.59 40.68 -10.06
C ALA A 571 1.75 41.88 -9.12
#